data_AF-A0A401H6E9-F1
#
_entry.id   AF-A0A401H6E9-F1
#
_cell.length_a   1.000
_cell.length_b   1.000
_cell.length_c   1.000
_cell.angle_alpha   90.00
_cell.angle_beta   90.00
_cell.angle_gamma   90.00
#
_symmetry.space_group_name_H-M   'P 1'
#
loop_
_entity.id
_entity.type
_entity.pdbx_description
1 polymer ?
#
loop_
_entity_poly.entity_id
_entity_poly.type
_entity_poly.pdbx_seq_one_letter_code
_entity_poly.pdbx_strand_id
1 'polypeptide(L)'
;MEEIPSESLMRSLCTAQELVSKLLNAGSRESLDILHSLEDILVPTLSTVRCSINSFCPINHCPDDILGLIFQYSVALIDDTADEFQWPFSSFRPSSKLIDLTHICRRWRILALNLPLLWTHIGDRSSDPLLRAVSTFLQRSRMAPLKFHIRGKRHINIRSDSFKLNLSRMEELHVDYISDLFGL
;
A
#
# COMPACT_ATOMS: atom_id res chain seq x y z
N MET A 1 18.70 -24.91 21.52
CA MET A 1 17.73 -23.81 21.43
C MET A 1 18.13 -22.85 22.53
N GLU A 2 18.89 -21.82 22.18
CA GLU A 2 19.44 -20.85 23.15
C GLU A 2 18.26 -20.05 23.73
N GLU A 3 17.97 -20.24 25.01
CA GLU A 3 17.05 -19.35 25.72
C GLU A 3 17.69 -17.97 25.78
N ILE A 4 17.16 -17.03 25.00
CA ILE A 4 17.53 -15.62 25.11
C ILE A 4 17.04 -15.18 26.49
N PRO A 5 17.92 -14.79 27.42
CA PRO A 5 17.50 -14.41 28.76
C PRO A 5 16.73 -13.09 28.67
N SER A 6 15.40 -13.18 28.82
CA SER A 6 14.47 -12.06 28.68
C SER A 6 14.85 -10.86 29.56
N GLU A 7 15.48 -11.13 30.70
CA GLU A 7 15.94 -10.11 31.64
C GLU A 7 17.08 -9.25 31.07
N SER A 8 18.01 -9.86 30.32
CA SER A 8 19.10 -9.12 29.67
C SER A 8 18.57 -8.18 28.60
N LEU A 9 17.60 -8.65 27.80
CA LEU A 9 16.93 -7.85 26.78
C LEU A 9 16.18 -6.67 27.39
N MET A 10 15.40 -6.92 28.45
CA MET A 10 14.63 -5.88 29.14
C MET A 10 15.55 -4.78 29.70
N ARG A 11 16.67 -5.16 30.32
CA ARG A 11 17.67 -4.19 30.82
C ARG A 11 18.22 -3.32 29.68
N SER A 12 18.64 -3.92 28.57
CA SER A 12 19.17 -3.18 27.41
C SER A 12 18.16 -2.20 26.83
N LEU A 13 16.88 -2.58 26.75
CA LEU A 13 15.81 -1.70 26.26
C LEU A 13 15.54 -0.53 27.22
N CYS A 14 15.52 -0.78 28.53
CA CYS A 14 15.39 0.28 29.53
C CYS A 14 16.56 1.28 29.46
N THR A 15 17.80 0.78 29.33
CA THR A 15 18.98 1.65 29.18
C THR A 15 18.90 2.51 27.91
N ALA A 16 18.47 1.93 26.78
CA ALA A 16 18.27 2.68 25.55
C ALA A 16 17.20 3.79 25.71
N GLN A 17 16.10 3.50 26.39
CA GLN A 17 15.01 4.46 26.63
C GLN A 17 15.45 5.61 27.55
N GLU A 18 16.24 5.32 28.58
CA GLU A 18 16.84 6.33 29.46
C GLU A 18 17.83 7.24 28.72
N LEU A 19 18.66 6.67 27.84
CA LEU A 19 19.62 7.42 27.02
C LEU A 19 18.89 8.42 26.11
N VAL A 20 17.84 7.97 25.39
CA VAL A 20 17.04 8.84 24.52
C VAL A 20 16.41 9.98 25.32
N SER A 21 15.89 9.69 26.51
CA SER A 21 15.27 10.69 27.39
C SER A 21 16.28 11.77 27.83
N LYS A 22 17.52 11.38 28.11
CA LYS A 22 18.60 12.32 28.45
C LYS A 22 19.02 13.19 27.24
N LEU A 23 19.06 12.61 26.04
CA LEU A 23 19.45 13.32 24.82
C LEU A 23 18.42 14.36 24.39
N LEU A 24 17.12 14.07 24.54
CA LEU A 24 16.04 15.02 24.28
C LEU A 24 16.14 16.29 25.15
N ASN A 25 16.65 16.14 26.38
CA ASN A 25 16.84 17.25 27.31
C ASN A 25 18.12 18.07 27.04
N ALA A 26 19.08 17.54 26.27
CA ALA A 26 20.41 18.13 26.08
C ALA A 26 20.50 19.11 24.89
N GLY A 27 19.56 19.08 23.94
CA GLY A 27 19.37 20.13 22.92
C GLY A 27 20.57 20.46 21.99
N SER A 28 21.57 19.57 21.89
CA SER A 28 22.81 19.82 21.15
C SER A 28 22.84 19.14 19.77
N ARG A 29 23.73 19.59 18.86
CA ARG A 29 23.93 18.96 17.54
C ARG A 29 24.51 17.54 17.66
N GLU A 30 25.40 17.31 18.62
CA GLU A 30 25.93 15.96 18.92
C GLU A 30 24.81 15.01 19.35
N SER A 31 23.78 15.51 20.03
CA SER A 31 22.58 14.73 20.37
C SER A 31 21.81 14.28 19.12
N LEU A 32 21.80 15.05 18.04
CA LEU A 32 21.08 14.73 16.80
C LEU A 32 21.75 13.58 16.04
N ASP A 33 23.08 13.59 15.92
CA ASP A 33 23.84 12.52 15.25
C ASP A 33 23.69 11.18 15.99
N ILE A 34 23.63 11.22 17.33
CA ILE A 34 23.35 10.05 18.16
C ILE A 34 21.92 9.55 17.94
N LEU A 35 20.92 10.44 17.85
CA LEU A 35 19.53 10.07 17.57
C LEU A 35 19.38 9.41 16.20
N HIS A 36 20.04 9.93 15.16
CA HIS A 36 20.06 9.28 13.85
C HIS A 36 20.73 7.91 13.90
N SER A 37 21.86 7.78 14.59
CA SER A 37 22.54 6.49 14.77
C SER A 37 21.66 5.47 15.50
N LEU A 38 20.86 5.92 16.48
CA LEU A 38 19.89 5.07 17.17
C LEU A 38 18.74 4.66 16.24
N GLU A 39 18.20 5.58 15.45
CA GLU A 39 17.16 5.29 14.46
C GLU A 39 17.63 4.24 13.45
N ASP A 40 18.86 4.38 12.93
CA ASP A 40 19.50 3.46 11.99
C ASP A 40 19.65 2.03 12.56
N ILE A 41 19.71 1.88 13.89
CA ILE A 41 19.79 0.57 14.56
C ILE A 41 18.40 0.04 14.92
N LEU A 42 17.54 0.89 15.49
CA LEU A 42 16.24 0.48 16.01
C LEU A 42 15.24 0.14 14.91
N VAL A 43 15.25 0.86 13.79
CA VAL A 43 14.32 0.61 12.67
C VAL A 43 14.54 -0.77 12.05
N PRO A 44 15.77 -1.18 11.66
CA PRO A 44 16.03 -2.54 11.17
C PRO A 44 15.75 -3.62 12.21
N THR A 45 16.05 -3.35 13.49
CA THR A 45 15.80 -4.29 14.59
C THR A 45 14.30 -4.55 14.75
N LEU A 46 13.49 -3.48 14.81
CA LEU A 46 12.04 -3.59 14.89
C LEU A 46 11.45 -4.29 13.66
N SER A 47 11.98 -4.01 12.48
CA SER A 47 11.60 -4.71 11.24
C SER A 47 11.85 -6.22 11.33
N THR A 48 13.00 -6.62 11.89
CA THR A 48 13.38 -8.03 12.08
C THR A 48 12.46 -8.72 13.10
N VAL A 49 12.20 -8.09 14.24
CA VAL A 49 11.25 -8.59 15.25
C VAL A 49 9.86 -8.76 14.65
N ARG A 50 9.36 -7.76 13.93
CA ARG A 50 8.06 -7.85 13.22
C ARG A 50 8.07 -8.96 12.18
N CYS A 51 9.14 -9.16 11.43
CA CYS A 51 9.25 -10.27 10.48
C CYS A 51 9.16 -11.64 11.19
N SER A 52 9.84 -11.79 12.34
CA SER A 52 9.79 -13.02 13.13
C SER A 52 8.41 -13.25 13.76
N ILE A 53 7.75 -12.22 14.29
CA ILE A 53 6.38 -12.34 14.80
C ILE A 53 5.44 -12.75 13.67
N ASN A 54 5.56 -12.10 12.50
CA ASN A 54 4.73 -12.39 11.36
C ASN A 54 4.96 -13.81 10.80
N SER A 55 6.15 -14.39 10.93
CA SER A 55 6.38 -15.78 10.50
C SER A 55 5.60 -16.80 11.33
N PHE A 56 5.13 -16.47 12.53
CA PHE A 56 4.23 -17.34 13.29
C PHE A 56 2.77 -17.28 12.82
N CYS A 57 2.40 -16.28 12.02
CA CYS A 57 1.03 -16.15 11.54
C CYS A 57 0.73 -17.20 10.44
N PRO A 58 -0.33 -18.03 10.56
CA PRO A 58 -0.63 -19.10 9.61
C PRO A 58 -0.70 -18.66 8.15
N ILE A 59 -1.27 -17.49 7.87
CA ILE A 59 -1.37 -16.94 6.50
C ILE A 59 0.00 -16.67 5.85
N ASN A 60 1.02 -16.43 6.66
CA ASN A 60 2.40 -16.24 6.20
C ASN A 60 3.15 -17.57 5.99
N HIS A 61 2.48 -18.71 6.09
CA HIS A 61 3.01 -20.00 5.64
C HIS A 61 2.45 -20.42 4.27
N CYS A 62 1.44 -19.73 3.74
CA CYS A 62 0.96 -19.97 2.39
C CYS A 62 2.07 -19.69 1.37
N PRO A 63 2.19 -20.47 0.27
CA PRO A 63 3.05 -20.12 -0.86
C PRO A 63 2.70 -18.76 -1.45
N ASP A 64 3.67 -18.11 -2.09
CA ASP A 64 3.47 -16.78 -2.70
C ASP A 64 2.36 -16.77 -3.75
N ASP A 65 2.18 -17.84 -4.52
CA ASP A 65 1.10 -17.94 -5.51
C ASP A 65 -0.29 -17.92 -4.86
N ILE A 66 -0.46 -18.66 -3.77
CA ILE A 66 -1.72 -18.72 -3.01
C ILE A 66 -2.01 -17.37 -2.35
N LEU A 67 -0.98 -16.76 -1.75
CA LEU A 67 -1.11 -15.45 -1.14
C LEU A 67 -1.42 -14.37 -2.19
N GLY A 68 -0.82 -14.48 -3.38
CA GLY A 68 -1.11 -13.62 -4.52
C GLY A 68 -2.55 -13.74 -5.02
N LEU A 69 -3.08 -14.96 -5.10
CA LEU A 69 -4.50 -15.19 -5.40
C LEU A 69 -5.40 -14.56 -4.35
N ILE A 70 -5.08 -14.74 -3.05
CA ILE A 70 -5.83 -14.10 -1.96
C ILE A 70 -5.83 -12.58 -2.13
N PHE A 71 -4.69 -11.98 -2.48
CA PHE A 71 -4.62 -10.53 -2.72
C PHE A 71 -5.54 -10.10 -3.86
N GLN A 72 -5.51 -10.81 -4.99
CA GLN A 72 -6.39 -10.51 -6.13
C GLN A 72 -7.86 -10.54 -5.74
N TYR A 73 -8.29 -11.57 -5.01
CA TYR A 73 -9.67 -11.65 -4.52
C TYR A 73 -9.98 -10.55 -3.51
N SER A 74 -9.08 -10.29 -2.55
CA SER A 74 -9.32 -9.28 -1.50
C SER A 74 -9.42 -7.85 -2.03
N VAL A 75 -8.70 -7.52 -3.09
CA VAL A 75 -8.78 -6.23 -3.78
C VAL A 75 -10.02 -6.16 -4.66
N ALA A 76 -10.50 -7.29 -5.19
CA ALA A 76 -11.73 -7.37 -5.97
C ALA A 76 -13.02 -7.31 -5.13
N LEU A 77 -12.94 -7.56 -3.81
CA LEU A 77 -14.08 -7.43 -2.91
C LEU A 77 -14.56 -5.98 -2.83
N ILE A 78 -15.87 -5.82 -2.96
CA ILE A 78 -16.58 -4.55 -3.03
C ILE A 78 -16.41 -3.81 -1.69
N ASP A 79 -16.07 -2.52 -1.74
CA ASP A 79 -16.44 -1.62 -0.64
C ASP A 79 -17.96 -1.46 -0.74
N ASP A 80 -18.72 -2.18 0.10
CA ASP A 80 -20.19 -2.10 0.19
C ASP A 80 -20.73 -0.68 0.48
N THR A 81 -19.84 0.29 0.64
CA THR A 81 -20.15 1.66 1.01
C THR A 81 -20.42 2.59 -0.17
N ALA A 82 -20.34 2.12 -1.42
CA ALA A 82 -20.55 2.95 -2.59
C ALA A 82 -21.87 2.57 -3.31
N ASP A 83 -22.87 3.46 -3.24
CA ASP A 83 -24.06 3.54 -4.10
C ASP A 83 -23.70 3.73 -5.61
N GLU A 84 -22.57 3.23 -6.07
CA GLU A 84 -22.06 3.42 -7.43
C GLU A 84 -22.53 2.27 -8.32
N PHE A 85 -23.12 2.64 -9.47
CA PHE A 85 -23.54 1.70 -10.51
C PHE A 85 -22.33 0.88 -10.97
N GLN A 86 -22.37 -0.43 -10.75
CA GLN A 86 -21.34 -1.35 -11.21
C GLN A 86 -21.81 -2.01 -12.49
N TRP A 87 -21.05 -1.81 -13.58
CA TRP A 87 -21.31 -2.52 -14.83
C TRP A 87 -21.28 -4.05 -14.57
N PRO A 88 -22.37 -4.80 -14.89
CA PRO A 88 -22.53 -6.21 -14.50
C PRO A 88 -21.41 -7.14 -15.00
N PHE A 89 -20.75 -6.74 -16.09
CA PHE A 89 -19.67 -7.49 -16.73
C PHE A 89 -18.30 -6.82 -16.58
N SER A 90 -18.25 -5.68 -15.87
CA SER A 90 -17.00 -5.00 -15.62
C SER A 90 -16.22 -5.75 -14.55
N SER A 91 -14.99 -6.10 -14.89
CA SER A 91 -14.02 -6.59 -13.92
C SER A 91 -13.38 -5.44 -13.13
N PHE A 92 -13.80 -4.20 -13.38
CA PHE A 92 -13.29 -3.03 -12.68
C PHE A 92 -13.80 -2.98 -11.23
N ARG A 93 -12.87 -3.08 -10.28
CA ARG A 93 -13.12 -2.98 -8.84
C ARG A 93 -12.07 -2.04 -8.23
N PRO A 94 -12.37 -0.74 -8.08
CA PRO A 94 -11.45 0.17 -7.41
C PRO A 94 -11.42 -0.18 -5.93
N SER A 95 -10.23 -0.37 -5.35
CA SER A 95 -10.13 -0.77 -3.95
C SER A 95 -8.90 -0.16 -3.29
N SER A 96 -9.13 0.64 -2.25
CA SER A 96 -8.09 1.17 -1.37
C SER A 96 -7.38 0.05 -0.59
N LYS A 97 -7.98 -1.14 -0.51
CA LYS A 97 -7.43 -2.31 0.17
C LYS A 97 -6.06 -2.72 -0.37
N LEU A 98 -5.76 -2.45 -1.65
CA LEU A 98 -4.44 -2.73 -2.19
C LEU A 98 -3.35 -1.97 -1.42
N ILE A 99 -3.61 -0.71 -1.05
CA ILE A 99 -2.65 0.07 -0.28
C ILE A 99 -2.50 -0.57 1.11
N ASP A 100 -3.60 -0.90 1.78
CA ASP A 100 -3.59 -1.58 3.08
C ASP A 100 -2.75 -2.87 3.03
N LEU A 101 -2.91 -3.70 1.98
CA LEU A 101 -2.11 -4.92 1.79
C LEU A 101 -0.60 -4.64 1.75
N THR A 102 -0.18 -3.54 1.11
CA THR A 102 1.24 -3.15 1.04
C THR A 102 1.82 -2.62 2.36
N HIS A 103 0.98 -2.42 3.37
CA HIS A 103 1.35 -1.91 4.69
C HIS A 103 1.27 -2.96 5.81
N ILE A 104 0.76 -4.17 5.55
CA ILE A 104 0.62 -5.23 6.57
C ILE A 104 1.99 -5.74 7.05
N CYS A 105 2.82 -6.26 6.16
CA CYS A 105 4.17 -6.69 6.50
C CYS A 105 5.12 -6.65 5.29
N ARG A 106 6.42 -6.82 5.55
CA ARG A 106 7.46 -6.80 4.50
C ARG A 106 7.18 -7.82 3.38
N ARG A 107 6.78 -9.04 3.73
CA ARG A 107 6.49 -10.10 2.75
C ARG A 107 5.32 -9.72 1.85
N TRP A 108 4.22 -9.26 2.44
CA TRP A 108 3.02 -8.85 1.71
C TRP A 108 3.31 -7.67 0.78
N ARG A 109 4.08 -6.70 1.26
CA ARG A 109 4.55 -5.57 0.45
C ARG A 109 5.35 -6.04 -0.76
N ILE A 110 6.38 -6.86 -0.54
CA ILE A 110 7.23 -7.38 -1.64
C ILE A 110 6.39 -8.12 -2.66
N LEU A 111 5.49 -9.00 -2.21
CA LEU A 111 4.63 -9.78 -3.09
C LEU A 111 3.66 -8.89 -3.87
N ALA A 112 2.92 -8.01 -3.19
CA ALA A 112 1.95 -7.12 -3.83
C ALA A 112 2.60 -6.18 -4.86
N LEU A 113 3.81 -5.66 -4.58
CA LEU A 113 4.57 -4.84 -5.52
C LEU A 113 5.05 -5.61 -6.76
N ASN A 114 5.23 -6.92 -6.64
CA ASN A 114 5.71 -7.79 -7.72
C ASN A 114 4.59 -8.39 -8.57
N LEU A 115 3.33 -8.24 -8.18
CA LEU A 115 2.15 -8.74 -8.88
C LEU A 115 1.52 -7.60 -9.71
N PRO A 116 1.83 -7.48 -11.03
CA PRO A 116 1.43 -6.30 -11.80
C PRO A 116 -0.09 -6.20 -11.98
N LEU A 117 -0.78 -7.34 -12.00
CA LEU A 117 -2.24 -7.44 -12.09
C LEU A 117 -2.98 -6.78 -10.93
N LEU A 118 -2.35 -6.56 -9.78
CA LEU A 118 -2.98 -5.84 -8.68
C LEU A 118 -3.06 -4.32 -8.97
N TRP A 119 -2.23 -3.80 -9.86
CA TRP A 119 -2.06 -2.37 -10.13
C TRP A 119 -2.75 -1.92 -11.42
N THR A 120 -3.61 -2.77 -12.00
CA THR A 120 -4.22 -2.53 -13.33
C THR A 120 -5.47 -1.66 -13.29
N HIS A 121 -6.07 -1.51 -12.10
CA HIS A 121 -7.34 -0.82 -11.91
C HIS A 121 -7.09 0.62 -11.46
N ILE A 122 -7.33 1.58 -12.35
CA ILE A 122 -7.09 3.00 -12.12
C ILE A 122 -8.43 3.74 -12.17
N GLY A 123 -8.86 4.31 -11.06
CA GLY A 123 -10.16 4.98 -10.94
C GLY A 123 -10.11 6.35 -10.26
N ASP A 124 -11.04 7.22 -10.63
CA ASP A 124 -11.32 8.50 -9.96
C ASP A 124 -12.38 8.31 -8.86
N ARG A 125 -11.95 7.95 -7.65
CA ARG A 125 -12.83 7.96 -6.47
C ARG A 125 -12.85 9.37 -5.88
N SER A 126 -14.05 9.82 -5.50
CA SER A 126 -14.42 11.21 -5.22
C SER A 126 -13.76 11.91 -4.02
N SER A 127 -12.77 11.29 -3.41
CA SER A 127 -12.02 11.80 -2.25
C SER A 127 -10.56 11.32 -2.25
N ASP A 128 -10.06 10.81 -3.38
CA ASP A 128 -8.99 9.81 -3.33
C ASP A 128 -7.57 10.37 -3.63
N PRO A 129 -6.60 10.18 -2.72
CA PRO A 129 -5.16 10.24 -3.00
C PRO A 129 -4.72 9.46 -4.25
N LEU A 130 -5.53 8.52 -4.76
CA LEU A 130 -5.24 7.71 -5.94
C LEU A 130 -4.99 8.52 -7.23
N LEU A 131 -5.53 9.73 -7.39
CA LEU A 131 -5.15 10.59 -8.53
C LEU A 131 -3.65 10.95 -8.51
N ARG A 132 -3.04 11.09 -7.31
CA ARG A 132 -1.59 11.26 -7.16
C ARG A 132 -0.83 9.96 -7.34
N ALA A 133 -1.49 8.81 -7.15
CA ALA A 133 -0.89 7.49 -7.26
C ALA A 133 -0.98 6.89 -8.67
N VAL A 134 -1.66 7.52 -9.64
CA VAL A 134 -1.82 7.01 -11.02
C VAL A 134 -0.48 6.61 -11.64
N SER A 135 0.55 7.47 -11.51
CA SER A 135 1.90 7.15 -12.01
C SER A 135 2.49 5.89 -11.37
N THR A 136 2.21 5.64 -10.10
CA THR A 136 2.66 4.47 -9.35
C THR A 136 1.93 3.21 -9.84
N PHE A 137 0.63 3.29 -10.10
CA PHE A 137 -0.15 2.18 -10.67
C PHE A 137 0.32 1.86 -12.10
N LEU A 138 0.53 2.88 -12.94
CA LEU A 138 1.07 2.70 -14.29
C LEU A 138 2.45 2.05 -14.28
N GLN A 139 3.34 2.50 -13.39
CA GLN A 139 4.68 1.92 -13.25
C GLN A 139 4.62 0.45 -12.77
N ARG A 140 3.79 0.15 -11.77
CA ARG A 140 3.74 -1.18 -11.14
C ARG A 140 2.96 -2.20 -11.94
N SER A 141 2.00 -1.77 -12.74
CA SER A 141 1.28 -2.64 -13.69
C SER A 141 2.15 -3.11 -14.86
N ARG A 142 3.34 -2.53 -15.07
CA ARG A 142 4.33 -2.95 -16.08
C ARG A 142 3.72 -3.00 -17.49
N MET A 143 3.47 -4.19 -18.04
CA MET A 143 2.85 -4.40 -19.36
C MET A 143 1.45 -5.04 -19.24
N ALA A 144 0.93 -5.21 -18.01
CA ALA A 144 -0.38 -5.77 -17.79
C ALA A 144 -1.48 -4.87 -18.41
N PRO A 145 -2.59 -5.47 -18.88
CA PRO A 145 -3.70 -4.72 -19.42
C PRO A 145 -4.34 -3.83 -18.34
N LEU A 146 -4.69 -2.61 -18.71
CA LEU A 146 -5.17 -1.57 -17.81
C LEU A 146 -6.68 -1.39 -17.93
N LYS A 147 -7.31 -1.11 -16.81
CA LYS A 147 -8.75 -0.85 -16.70
C LYS A 147 -8.93 0.51 -16.05
N PHE A 148 -9.54 1.43 -16.79
CA PHE A 148 -9.75 2.79 -16.35
C PHE A 148 -11.21 3.04 -16.02
N HIS A 149 -11.42 3.81 -14.96
CA HIS A 149 -12.75 4.29 -14.57
C HIS A 149 -12.71 5.79 -14.31
N ILE A 150 -13.45 6.54 -15.11
CA ILE A 150 -13.45 7.99 -15.12
C ILE A 150 -14.84 8.45 -14.69
N ARG A 151 -14.94 9.09 -13.52
CA ARG A 151 -16.19 9.66 -13.03
C ARG A 151 -16.28 11.15 -13.41
N GLY A 152 -17.41 11.57 -13.98
CA GLY A 152 -17.60 12.87 -14.62
C GLY A 152 -17.31 14.10 -13.76
N LYS A 153 -16.96 15.19 -14.46
CA LYS A 153 -16.42 16.52 -14.01
C LYS A 153 -15.02 16.52 -13.38
N ARG A 154 -14.48 15.41 -12.89
CA ARG A 154 -13.08 15.35 -12.46
C ARG A 154 -12.22 14.82 -13.59
N HIS A 155 -11.39 15.70 -14.11
CA HIS A 155 -10.40 15.31 -15.09
C HIS A 155 -9.34 14.49 -14.35
N ILE A 156 -9.40 13.15 -14.43
CA ILE A 156 -8.14 12.41 -14.62
C ILE A 156 -7.39 13.22 -15.67
N ASN A 157 -6.15 13.60 -15.39
CA ASN A 157 -5.36 14.38 -16.34
C ASN A 157 -4.98 13.45 -17.51
N ILE A 158 -5.98 13.10 -18.32
CA ILE A 158 -5.96 12.31 -19.55
C ILE A 158 -4.99 12.96 -20.55
N ARG A 159 -4.67 14.24 -20.35
CA ARG A 159 -3.65 14.98 -21.09
C ARG A 159 -2.22 14.69 -20.64
N SER A 160 -1.97 13.99 -19.53
CA SER A 160 -0.62 13.61 -19.12
C SER A 160 0.00 12.65 -20.14
N ASP A 161 1.27 12.88 -20.47
CA ASP A 161 1.99 12.02 -21.42
C ASP A 161 2.04 10.57 -20.94
N SER A 162 2.10 10.35 -19.63
CA SER A 162 2.02 9.02 -19.01
C SER A 162 0.71 8.29 -19.34
N PHE A 163 -0.43 8.98 -19.41
CA PHE A 163 -1.70 8.34 -19.80
C PHE A 163 -1.66 7.94 -21.28
N LYS A 164 -1.22 8.85 -22.16
CA LYS A 164 -1.12 8.60 -23.61
C LYS A 164 -0.18 7.45 -23.95
N LEU A 165 0.95 7.36 -23.27
CA LEU A 165 1.95 6.30 -23.45
C LEU A 165 1.42 4.91 -23.09
N ASN A 166 0.36 4.83 -22.27
CA ASN A 166 -0.21 3.57 -21.81
C ASN A 166 -1.56 3.23 -22.47
N LEU A 167 -2.01 4.02 -23.46
CA LEU A 167 -3.24 3.77 -24.21
C LEU A 167 -3.25 2.40 -24.92
N SER A 168 -2.09 1.95 -25.41
CA SER A 168 -1.95 0.63 -26.06
C SER A 168 -2.20 -0.55 -25.12
N ARG A 169 -2.11 -0.33 -23.81
CA ARG A 169 -2.36 -1.33 -22.78
C ARG A 169 -3.78 -1.27 -22.23
N MET A 170 -4.59 -0.29 -22.66
CA MET A 170 -5.95 -0.13 -22.17
C MET A 170 -6.84 -1.26 -22.69
N GLU A 171 -7.39 -2.04 -21.77
CA GLU A 171 -8.32 -3.14 -22.05
C GLU A 171 -9.76 -2.68 -21.84
N GLU A 172 -10.02 -1.92 -20.77
CA GLU A 172 -11.35 -1.43 -20.43
C GLU A 172 -11.31 0.07 -20.10
N LEU A 173 -12.29 0.83 -20.60
CA LEU A 173 -12.53 2.22 -20.23
C LEU A 173 -14.00 2.40 -19.86
N HIS A 174 -14.23 2.71 -18.59
CA HIS A 174 -15.54 3.01 -18.04
C HIS A 174 -15.63 4.51 -17.79
N VAL A 175 -16.68 5.15 -18.31
CA VAL A 175 -16.90 6.60 -18.14
C VAL A 175 -18.29 6.80 -17.56
N ASP A 176 -18.34 7.23 -16.31
CA ASP A 176 -19.59 7.56 -15.63
C ASP A 176 -19.88 9.04 -15.83
N TYR A 177 -20.94 9.34 -16.56
CA TYR A 177 -21.48 10.70 -16.58
C TYR A 177 -22.36 10.88 -15.34
N ILE A 178 -21.88 11.63 -14.33
CA ILE A 178 -22.79 12.18 -13.33
C ILE A 178 -23.55 13.29 -14.05
N SER A 179 -24.65 12.91 -14.68
CA SER A 179 -25.72 13.87 -14.91
C SER A 179 -26.16 14.35 -13.54
N ASP A 180 -26.05 15.64 -13.29
CA ASP A 180 -26.93 16.30 -12.34
C ASP A 180 -28.38 15.97 -12.80
N LEU A 181 -28.94 14.91 -12.23
CA LEU A 181 -30.24 14.32 -12.55
C LEU A 181 -30.75 13.89 -11.16
N PHE A 182 -31.31 14.76 -10.33
CA PHE A 182 -32.24 15.84 -10.64
C PHE A 182 -31.95 17.09 -9.80
N GLY A 183 -31.79 18.23 -10.46
CA GLY A 183 -32.17 19.51 -9.88
C GLY A 183 -33.69 19.62 -9.83
N LEU A 184 -34.30 18.94 -8.85
CA LEU A 184 -35.64 19.17 -8.33
C LEU A 184 -35.54 19.34 -6.81
#